data_AF-A0AAD8K6U2-F1
#
_entry.id   AF-A0AAD8K6U2-F1
#
_cell.length_a   1.000
_cell.length_b   1.000
_cell.length_c   1.000
_cell.angle_alpha   90.00
_cell.angle_beta   90.00
_cell.angle_gamma   90.00
#
_symmetry.space_group_name_H-M   'P 1'
#
loop_
_entity.id
_entity.type
_entity.pdbx_description
1 polymer ?
#
loop_
_entity_poly.entity_id
_entity_poly.type
_entity_poly.pdbx_seq_one_letter_code
_entity_poly.pdbx_strand_id
1 'polypeptide(L)'
;MAFGEYNLLMFLILQRDMSFDLMLKSSCDGCRSTLDLYGSNCKHMTLCVSCGKTMAERKDQCRDCGATITCLIREYNVRASSACDKNYFIGRFVTGLPGFSKKKNDNKWSLQKEGLQGRQVTDTLREKYKNKPWLLEDETGQFQYQGVLEGAQTATYYLLMLQGKEFVAIPAGSW
;
A
#
# COMPACT_ATOMS: atom_id res chain seq x y z
N MET A 1 21.11 -14.03 -2.50
CA MET A 1 19.69 -13.64 -2.37
C MET A 1 19.62 -12.13 -2.50
N ALA A 2 19.17 -11.67 -3.66
CA ALA A 2 19.15 -10.26 -4.03
C ALA A 2 18.02 -9.54 -3.26
N PHE A 3 18.39 -8.51 -2.51
CA PHE A 3 17.47 -7.46 -2.08
C PHE A 3 17.13 -6.64 -3.33
N GLY A 4 15.92 -6.81 -3.86
CA GLY A 4 15.48 -6.13 -5.06
C GLY A 4 13.97 -6.15 -5.15
N GLU A 5 13.39 -4.97 -4.89
CA GLU A 5 12.13 -4.43 -5.42
C GLU A 5 10.83 -5.22 -5.16
N TYR A 6 9.75 -4.46 -4.98
CA TYR A 6 8.45 -4.91 -4.50
C TYR A 6 8.44 -5.25 -3.01
N ASN A 7 8.33 -4.20 -2.19
CA ASN A 7 7.65 -4.28 -0.89
C ASN A 7 6.18 -4.67 -1.12
N LEU A 8 5.92 -5.92 -1.55
CA LEU A 8 4.69 -6.59 -1.18
C LEU A 8 4.83 -6.89 0.31
N LEU A 9 4.50 -5.90 1.13
CA LEU A 9 4.07 -6.18 2.49
C LEU A 9 2.83 -7.06 2.33
N MET A 10 3.01 -8.36 2.55
CA MET A 10 1.91 -9.27 2.78
C MET A 10 1.30 -8.87 4.12
N PHE A 11 0.38 -7.91 4.08
CA PHE A 11 -0.39 -7.50 5.25
C PHE A 11 -1.36 -8.65 5.57
N LEU A 12 -0.94 -9.55 6.46
CA LEU A 12 -1.89 -10.44 7.12
C LEU A 12 -2.74 -9.56 8.04
N ILE A 13 -3.97 -9.26 7.62
CA ILE A 13 -4.99 -8.69 8.50
C ILE A 13 -5.44 -9.82 9.42
N LEU A 14 -4.71 -10.00 10.52
CA LEU A 14 -5.10 -10.94 11.56
C LEU A 14 -6.12 -10.26 12.46
N GLN A 15 -7.31 -10.86 12.56
CA GLN A 15 -8.25 -10.55 13.63
C GLN A 15 -7.55 -10.89 14.95
N ARG A 16 -7.41 -9.91 15.84
CA ARG A 16 -6.61 -9.99 17.08
C ARG A 16 -7.01 -11.23 17.91
N ASP A 17 -6.14 -12.25 17.94
CA ASP A 17 -6.03 -13.13 19.10
C ASP A 17 -5.11 -12.46 20.14
N MET A 18 -5.39 -12.72 21.41
CA MET A 18 -4.94 -12.04 22.66
C MET A 18 -3.41 -11.98 22.87
N SER A 19 -2.63 -11.43 21.94
CA SER A 19 -1.20 -11.15 22.14
C SER A 19 -1.00 -9.73 22.66
N PHE A 20 -0.04 -9.53 23.56
CA PHE A 20 0.35 -8.20 24.03
C PHE A 20 0.75 -7.31 22.86
N ASP A 21 0.24 -6.09 22.86
CA ASP A 21 0.55 -5.06 21.88
C ASP A 21 2.05 -4.75 21.87
N LEU A 22 2.63 -4.59 20.67
CA LEU A 22 4.00 -4.17 20.53
C LEU A 22 4.16 -2.72 21.02
N MET A 23 4.84 -2.55 22.15
CA MET A 23 5.17 -1.24 22.69
C MET A 23 6.61 -0.87 22.33
N LEU A 24 6.76 0.11 21.42
CA LEU A 24 8.07 0.63 21.04
C LEU A 24 8.57 1.67 22.06
N LYS A 25 9.84 1.55 22.46
CA LYS A 25 10.55 2.58 23.20
C LYS A 25 10.77 3.80 22.30
N SER A 26 11.10 4.95 22.91
CA SER A 26 11.38 6.20 22.17
C SER A 26 12.72 6.20 21.42
N SER A 27 13.60 5.23 21.68
CA SER A 27 14.89 5.10 21.00
C SER A 27 15.34 3.65 20.86
N CYS A 28 16.27 3.44 19.92
CA CYS A 28 16.90 2.15 19.63
C CYS A 28 17.80 1.70 20.80
N ASP A 29 17.63 0.46 21.24
CA ASP A 29 18.41 -0.16 22.33
C ASP A 29 19.91 -0.32 22.01
N GLY A 30 20.29 -0.24 20.73
CA GLY A 30 21.69 -0.34 20.27
C GLY A 30 22.38 1.01 20.10
N CYS A 31 21.82 1.89 19.26
CA CYS A 31 22.46 3.15 18.85
C CYS A 31 21.77 4.41 19.36
N ARG A 32 20.65 4.29 20.10
CA ARG A 32 19.82 5.40 20.59
C ARG A 32 19.16 6.28 19.51
N SER A 33 19.17 5.86 18.24
CA SER A 33 18.36 6.51 17.19
C SER A 33 16.89 6.59 17.61
N THR A 34 16.21 7.69 17.27
CA THR A 34 14.76 7.88 17.47
C THR A 34 13.95 7.66 16.19
N LEU A 35 14.64 7.40 15.08
CA LEU A 35 14.04 7.24 13.76
C LEU A 35 13.90 5.76 13.40
N ASP A 36 12.79 5.49 12.71
CA ASP A 36 12.48 4.21 12.10
C ASP A 36 12.68 3.01 13.04
N LEU A 37 11.91 3.02 14.13
CA LEU A 37 11.97 2.03 15.19
C LEU A 37 11.02 0.86 14.93
N TYR A 38 11.46 -0.33 15.36
CA TYR A 38 10.79 -1.62 15.20
C TYR A 38 10.95 -2.45 16.46
N GLY A 39 10.02 -3.37 16.67
CA GLY A 39 10.15 -4.43 17.67
C GLY A 39 11.02 -5.57 17.15
N SER A 40 11.69 -6.29 18.03
CA SER A 40 12.20 -7.63 17.72
C SER A 40 11.06 -8.65 17.55
N ASN A 41 11.33 -9.81 16.95
CA ASN A 41 10.42 -10.97 16.87
C ASN A 41 9.80 -11.38 18.23
N CYS A 42 10.52 -11.17 19.33
CA CYS A 42 10.04 -11.46 20.69
C CYS A 42 9.36 -10.26 21.39
N LYS A 43 9.16 -9.14 20.69
CA LYS A 43 8.56 -7.87 21.18
C LYS A 43 9.27 -7.15 22.34
N HIS A 44 10.33 -7.71 22.95
CA HIS A 44 11.01 -7.08 24.09
C HIS A 44 11.97 -5.93 23.74
N MET A 45 12.59 -5.97 22.56
CA MET A 45 13.58 -4.96 22.15
C MET A 45 13.01 -3.97 21.14
N THR A 46 13.45 -2.72 21.22
CA THR A 46 13.21 -1.68 20.22
C THR A 46 14.49 -1.38 19.45
N LEU A 47 14.48 -1.58 18.13
CA LEU A 47 15.66 -1.50 17.28
C LEU A 47 15.36 -0.67 16.03
N CYS A 48 16.35 0.09 15.55
CA CYS A 48 16.32 0.63 14.19
C CYS A 48 16.71 -0.47 13.19
N VAL A 49 16.41 -0.25 11.90
CA VAL A 49 16.72 -1.21 10.82
C VAL A 49 18.19 -1.64 10.84
N SER A 50 19.13 -0.70 10.97
CA SER A 50 20.56 -0.99 10.94
C SER A 50 21.00 -1.87 12.13
N CYS A 51 20.55 -1.56 13.35
CA CYS A 51 20.88 -2.37 14.52
C CYS A 51 20.22 -3.75 14.45
N GLY A 52 18.93 -3.81 14.10
CA GLY A 52 18.22 -5.08 13.98
C GLY A 52 18.82 -6.00 12.93
N LYS A 53 19.19 -5.47 11.76
CA LYS A 53 19.89 -6.23 10.71
C LYS A 53 21.22 -6.79 11.22
N THR A 54 22.04 -5.94 11.85
CA THR A 54 23.35 -6.36 12.39
C THR A 54 23.19 -7.46 13.44
N MET A 55 22.21 -7.32 14.33
CA MET A 55 21.92 -8.31 15.38
C MET A 55 21.44 -9.63 14.78
N ALA A 56 20.57 -9.59 13.76
CA ALA A 56 20.10 -10.79 13.08
C ALA A 56 21.22 -11.53 12.34
N GLU A 57 22.10 -10.81 11.65
CA GLU A 57 23.27 -11.39 10.97
C GLU A 57 24.23 -12.07 11.95
N ARG A 58 24.40 -11.51 13.15
CA ARG A 58 25.24 -12.06 14.23
C ARG A 58 24.55 -13.15 15.06
N LYS A 59 23.25 -13.38 14.84
CA LYS A 59 22.40 -14.25 15.67
C LYS A 59 22.40 -13.83 17.14
N ASP A 60 22.46 -12.53 17.39
CA ASP A 60 22.40 -11.97 18.73
C ASP A 60 21.07 -12.37 19.39
N GLN A 61 21.10 -12.47 20.72
CA GLN A 61 19.95 -12.87 21.54
C GLN A 61 19.32 -11.65 22.21
N CYS A 62 18.00 -11.71 22.38
CA CYS A 62 17.27 -10.78 23.23
C CYS A 62 17.79 -10.86 24.66
N ARG A 63 18.08 -9.70 25.26
CA ARG A 63 18.62 -9.61 26.62
C ARG A 63 17.62 -10.04 27.70
N ASP A 64 16.33 -9.95 27.41
CA ASP A 64 15.26 -10.21 28.38
C ASP A 64 14.80 -11.67 28.36
N CYS A 65 14.74 -12.32 27.19
CA CYS A 65 14.22 -13.68 27.06
C CYS A 65 15.16 -14.68 26.36
N GLY A 66 16.34 -14.26 25.91
CA GLY A 66 17.30 -15.12 25.22
C GLY A 66 16.92 -15.53 23.79
N ALA A 67 15.74 -15.11 23.29
CA ALA A 67 15.31 -15.42 21.94
C ALA A 67 16.27 -14.82 20.91
N THR A 68 16.70 -15.61 19.93
CA THR A 68 17.51 -15.11 18.82
C THR A 68 16.72 -14.10 17.99
N ILE A 69 17.36 -12.96 17.71
CA ILE A 69 16.77 -11.91 16.88
C ILE A 69 16.82 -12.37 15.42
N THR A 70 15.65 -12.59 14.82
CA THR A 70 15.54 -13.08 13.44
C THR A 70 14.77 -12.14 12.51
N CYS A 71 13.87 -11.33 13.05
CA CYS A 71 13.14 -10.33 12.28
C CYS A 71 12.83 -9.07 13.11
N LEU A 72 12.51 -8.01 12.38
CA LEU A 72 11.95 -6.79 12.90
C LEU A 72 10.45 -6.73 12.56
N ILE A 73 9.66 -6.30 13.53
CA ILE A 73 8.20 -6.20 13.41
C ILE A 73 7.76 -4.76 13.67
N ARG A 74 6.69 -4.34 13.01
CA ARG A 74 5.97 -3.12 13.34
C ARG A 74 4.48 -3.40 13.23
N GLU A 75 3.75 -3.02 14.27
CA GLU A 75 2.30 -3.16 14.34
C GLU A 75 1.66 -1.81 13.99
N TYR A 76 0.57 -1.87 13.24
CA TYR A 76 -0.19 -0.68 12.86
C TYR A 76 -1.68 -0.96 13.09
N ASN A 77 -2.39 0.05 13.57
CA ASN A 77 -3.84 0.01 13.55
C ASN A 77 -4.32 0.12 12.10
N VAL A 78 -5.34 -0.67 11.77
CA VAL A 78 -6.03 -0.60 10.49
C VAL A 78 -7.48 -0.22 10.77
N ARG A 79 -7.93 0.89 10.20
CA ARG A 79 -9.34 1.31 10.27
C ARG A 79 -10.00 1.18 8.90
N ALA A 80 -11.25 0.73 8.88
CA ALA A 80 -12.05 0.81 7.67
C ALA A 80 -12.29 2.27 7.29
N SER A 81 -12.28 2.57 5.99
CA SER A 81 -12.69 3.88 5.51
C SER A 81 -14.15 4.13 5.86
N SER A 82 -14.45 5.30 6.45
CA SER A 82 -15.80 5.83 6.44
C SER A 82 -16.23 6.08 4.99
N ALA A 83 -17.54 6.02 4.71
CA ALA A 83 -18.11 6.21 3.38
C ALA A 83 -17.40 7.37 2.66
N CYS A 84 -16.69 7.04 1.59
CA CYS A 84 -15.94 8.01 0.80
C CYS A 84 -16.77 8.32 -0.44
N ASP A 85 -16.99 9.60 -0.74
CA ASP A 85 -17.66 10.03 -1.97
C ASP A 85 -16.86 9.67 -3.25
N LYS A 86 -15.66 9.11 -3.09
CA LYS A 86 -14.75 8.73 -4.17
C LYS A 86 -14.68 7.22 -4.30
N ASN A 87 -14.93 6.75 -5.52
CA ASN A 87 -14.70 5.36 -5.90
C ASN A 87 -13.22 5.16 -6.25
N TYR A 88 -12.64 4.07 -5.74
CA TYR A 88 -11.27 3.69 -6.03
C TYR A 88 -11.26 2.48 -6.97
N PHE A 89 -10.37 2.53 -7.97
CA PHE A 89 -10.23 1.48 -8.98
C PHE A 89 -8.77 1.04 -9.05
N ILE A 90 -8.56 -0.23 -9.37
CA ILE A 90 -7.23 -0.80 -9.59
C ILE A 90 -6.99 -0.83 -11.09
N GLY A 91 -5.81 -0.40 -11.52
CA GLY A 91 -5.39 -0.50 -12.92
C GLY A 91 -4.16 -1.40 -13.02
N ARG A 92 -4.23 -2.43 -13.86
CA ARG A 92 -3.11 -3.35 -14.10
C ARG A 92 -2.45 -3.06 -15.44
N PHE A 93 -1.12 -2.90 -15.42
CA PHE A 93 -0.31 -2.68 -16.62
C PHE A 93 0.67 -3.84 -16.80
N VAL A 94 0.48 -4.63 -17.87
CA VAL A 94 1.26 -5.86 -18.12
C VAL A 94 2.71 -5.56 -18.49
N THR A 95 2.95 -4.44 -19.16
CA THR A 95 4.26 -4.01 -19.66
C THR A 95 5.02 -3.11 -18.67
N GLY A 96 4.54 -3.01 -17.42
CA GLY A 96 5.04 -2.06 -16.42
C GLY A 96 4.24 -0.76 -16.37
N LEU A 97 4.47 0.04 -15.32
CA LEU A 97 3.75 1.29 -15.12
C LEU A 97 4.11 2.31 -16.23
N PRO A 98 3.11 3.04 -16.77
CA PRO A 98 3.35 4.21 -17.60
C PRO A 98 4.30 5.20 -16.91
N GLY A 99 4.91 6.09 -17.69
CA GLY A 99 5.79 7.17 -17.21
C GLY A 99 5.06 8.26 -16.42
N PHE A 100 4.33 7.88 -15.36
CA PHE A 100 3.70 8.80 -14.43
C PHE A 100 4.78 9.68 -13.80
N SER A 101 4.77 10.97 -14.14
CA SER A 101 5.73 11.91 -13.58
C SER A 101 5.49 12.04 -12.08
N LYS A 102 6.55 11.95 -11.27
CA LYS A 102 6.50 12.29 -9.84
C LYS A 102 6.38 13.80 -9.61
N LYS A 103 6.67 14.62 -10.63
CA LYS A 103 6.47 16.07 -10.59
C LYS A 103 5.04 16.38 -10.98
N LYS A 104 4.35 17.14 -10.13
CA LYS A 104 2.92 17.49 -10.21
C LYS A 104 2.48 18.18 -11.52
N ASN A 105 3.41 18.53 -12.42
CA ASN A 105 3.15 19.37 -13.58
C ASN A 105 3.68 18.84 -14.93
N ASP A 106 4.39 17.71 -14.98
CA ASP A 106 5.16 17.35 -16.19
C ASP A 106 4.55 16.22 -17.04
N ASN A 107 3.44 15.61 -16.64
CA ASN A 107 2.69 14.65 -17.48
C ASN A 107 1.27 14.53 -16.93
N LYS A 108 0.32 15.27 -17.49
CA LYS A 108 -1.07 15.14 -17.08
C LYS A 108 -1.69 13.99 -17.85
N TRP A 109 -2.29 13.07 -17.10
CA TRP A 109 -3.00 11.93 -17.62
C TRP A 109 -4.50 12.15 -17.44
N SER A 110 -5.30 11.73 -18.42
CA SER A 110 -6.77 11.71 -18.32
C SER A 110 -7.27 10.28 -18.37
N LEU A 111 -8.17 9.96 -17.43
CA LEU A 111 -8.91 8.70 -17.40
C LEU A 111 -10.38 9.01 -17.68
N GLN A 112 -10.91 8.49 -18.79
CA GLN A 112 -12.30 8.71 -19.21
C GLN A 112 -12.90 7.44 -19.80
N LYS A 113 -14.23 7.35 -19.87
CA LYS A 113 -14.88 6.26 -20.62
C LYS A 113 -14.68 6.51 -22.11
N GLU A 114 -14.37 5.47 -22.86
CA GLU A 114 -14.17 5.60 -24.31
C GLU A 114 -15.40 6.24 -25.00
N GLY A 115 -15.17 7.30 -25.76
CA GLY A 115 -16.21 8.06 -26.46
C GLY A 115 -16.99 9.06 -25.61
N LEU A 116 -16.63 9.24 -24.33
CA LEU A 116 -17.16 10.30 -23.48
C LEU A 116 -16.25 11.53 -23.64
N GLN A 117 -16.75 12.61 -24.26
CA GLN A 117 -16.05 13.90 -24.33
C GLN A 117 -16.82 14.94 -23.50
N GLY A 118 -16.16 15.57 -22.54
CA GLY A 118 -16.73 16.69 -21.76
C GLY A 118 -16.87 16.45 -20.25
N ARG A 119 -16.98 17.55 -19.49
CA ARG A 119 -16.90 17.58 -18.01
C ARG A 119 -18.21 17.29 -17.28
N GLN A 120 -19.36 17.32 -17.96
CA GLN A 120 -20.68 17.17 -17.34
C GLN A 120 -21.29 15.83 -17.79
N VAL A 121 -21.33 14.86 -16.87
CA VAL A 121 -21.94 13.55 -17.12
C VAL A 121 -23.34 13.55 -16.54
N THR A 122 -24.36 13.64 -17.40
CA THR A 122 -25.76 13.46 -17.00
C THR A 122 -26.03 11.99 -16.66
N ASP A 123 -27.09 11.69 -15.89
CA ASP A 123 -27.42 10.31 -15.53
C ASP A 123 -27.68 9.41 -16.75
N THR A 124 -28.26 9.97 -17.81
CA THR A 124 -28.42 9.32 -19.12
C THR A 124 -27.08 8.94 -19.78
N LEU A 125 -26.05 9.79 -19.67
CA LEU A 125 -24.71 9.46 -20.16
C LEU A 125 -24.02 8.43 -19.27
N ARG A 126 -24.22 8.50 -17.94
CA ARG A 126 -23.69 7.49 -17.00
C ARG A 126 -24.21 6.10 -17.36
N GLU A 127 -25.51 5.98 -17.62
CA GLU A 127 -26.15 4.73 -18.03
C GLU A 127 -25.59 4.19 -19.36
N LYS A 128 -25.42 5.07 -20.35
CA LYS A 128 -24.94 4.71 -21.70
C LYS A 128 -23.48 4.23 -21.72
N TYR A 129 -22.63 4.79 -20.87
CA TYR A 129 -21.20 4.52 -20.86
C TYR A 129 -20.74 3.60 -19.71
N LYS A 130 -21.65 3.10 -18.87
CA LYS A 130 -21.30 2.23 -17.72
C LYS A 130 -20.47 1.01 -18.13
N ASN A 131 -20.82 0.40 -19.27
CA ASN A 131 -20.18 -0.80 -19.81
C ASN A 131 -19.05 -0.50 -20.81
N LYS A 132 -18.76 0.77 -21.11
CA LYS A 132 -17.65 1.13 -22.00
C LYS A 132 -16.32 0.92 -21.29
N PRO A 133 -15.25 0.53 -22.00
CA PRO A 133 -13.93 0.42 -21.40
C PRO A 133 -13.42 1.79 -20.95
N TRP A 134 -12.52 1.79 -19.99
CA TRP A 134 -11.81 2.99 -19.59
C TRP A 134 -10.69 3.27 -20.58
N LEU A 135 -10.46 4.53 -20.91
CA LEU A 135 -9.34 4.98 -21.72
C LEU A 135 -8.47 5.88 -20.84
N LEU A 136 -7.22 5.48 -20.65
CA LEU A 136 -6.19 6.28 -20.03
C LEU A 136 -5.28 6.81 -21.13
N GLU A 137 -5.15 8.12 -21.21
CA GLU A 137 -4.29 8.77 -22.20
C GLU A 137 -3.45 9.87 -21.56
N ASP A 138 -2.27 10.09 -22.10
CA ASP A 138 -1.46 11.25 -21.77
C ASP A 138 -1.92 12.48 -22.57
N GLU A 139 -1.57 13.68 -22.11
CA GLU A 139 -1.94 14.93 -22.81
C GLU A 139 -1.43 15.00 -24.27
N THR A 140 -0.35 14.30 -24.61
CA THR A 140 0.18 14.29 -25.98
C THR A 140 -0.54 13.30 -26.89
N GLY A 141 -1.33 12.38 -26.32
CA GLY A 141 -2.00 11.29 -27.03
C GLY A 141 -1.05 10.20 -27.55
N GLN A 142 0.24 10.27 -27.22
CA GLN A 142 1.23 9.27 -27.64
C GLN A 142 1.07 7.93 -26.92
N PHE A 143 0.57 7.96 -25.68
CA PHE A 143 0.37 6.77 -24.87
C PHE A 143 -1.10 6.63 -24.51
N GLN A 144 -1.73 5.60 -25.07
CA GLN A 144 -3.13 5.27 -24.80
C GLN A 144 -3.25 3.83 -24.31
N TYR A 145 -4.02 3.66 -23.24
CA TYR A 145 -4.31 2.37 -22.62
C TYR A 145 -5.81 2.19 -22.50
N GLN A 146 -6.33 1.12 -23.09
CA GLN A 146 -7.73 0.74 -22.96
C GLN A 146 -7.87 -0.30 -21.84
N GLY A 147 -8.54 0.10 -20.77
CA GLY A 147 -8.87 -0.75 -19.63
C GLY A 147 -10.14 -1.55 -19.90
N VAL A 148 -10.01 -2.87 -19.85
CA VAL A 148 -11.15 -3.80 -19.81
C VAL A 148 -11.41 -4.16 -18.36
N LEU A 149 -12.66 -4.10 -17.93
CA LEU A 149 -13.02 -4.52 -16.58
C LEU A 149 -12.74 -6.01 -16.42
N GLU A 150 -11.97 -6.37 -15.40
CA GLU A 150 -11.86 -7.75 -14.98
C GLU A 150 -13.23 -8.19 -14.42
N GLY A 151 -13.70 -9.38 -14.80
CA GLY A 151 -15.07 -9.85 -14.56
C GLY A 151 -15.42 -10.03 -13.07
N ALA A 152 -16.47 -10.80 -12.78
CA ALA A 152 -16.96 -11.00 -11.42
C ALA A 152 -15.83 -11.41 -10.46
N GLN A 153 -15.48 -10.52 -9.53
CA GLN A 153 -14.42 -10.75 -8.56
C GLN A 153 -14.91 -11.74 -7.50
N THR A 154 -14.14 -12.79 -7.25
CA THR A 154 -14.42 -13.78 -6.20
C THR A 154 -13.99 -13.32 -4.81
N ALA A 155 -13.27 -12.20 -4.71
CA ALA A 155 -12.75 -11.63 -3.47
C ALA A 155 -12.86 -10.11 -3.47
N THR A 156 -13.02 -9.50 -2.29
CA THR A 156 -13.03 -8.05 -2.10
C THR A 156 -11.62 -7.54 -1.87
N TYR A 157 -11.15 -6.61 -2.70
CA TYR A 157 -9.84 -6.00 -2.56
C TYR A 157 -9.91 -4.69 -1.76
N TYR A 158 -8.86 -4.43 -0.96
CA TYR A 158 -8.71 -3.19 -0.19
C TYR A 158 -7.37 -2.51 -0.51
N LEU A 159 -7.41 -1.19 -0.63
CA LEU A 159 -6.24 -0.33 -0.65
C LEU A 159 -5.89 0.04 0.80
N LEU A 160 -4.66 -0.25 1.24
CA LEU A 160 -4.14 0.18 2.54
C LEU A 160 -3.32 1.45 2.35
N MET A 161 -3.84 2.58 2.84
CA MET A 161 -3.14 3.86 2.78
C MET A 161 -2.70 4.29 4.17
N LEU A 162 -1.41 4.57 4.34
CA LEU A 162 -0.88 5.12 5.60
C LEU A 162 -1.33 6.58 5.75
N GLN A 163 -2.11 6.87 6.79
CA GLN A 163 -2.53 8.22 7.18
C GLN A 163 -2.07 8.50 8.61
N GLY A 164 -1.09 9.38 8.77
CA GLY A 164 -0.48 9.61 10.07
C GLY A 164 0.23 8.35 10.58
N LYS A 165 -0.33 7.71 11.62
CA LYS A 165 0.23 6.51 12.26
C LYS A 165 -0.58 5.22 12.02
N GLU A 166 -1.66 5.31 11.25
CA GLU A 166 -2.59 4.19 11.04
C GLU A 166 -2.80 3.95 9.55
N PHE A 167 -3.17 2.72 9.19
CA PHE A 167 -3.63 2.41 7.84
C PHE A 167 -5.13 2.58 7.73
N VAL A 168 -5.58 3.16 6.62
CA VAL A 168 -6.98 3.16 6.22
C VAL A 168 -7.18 2.12 5.13
N ALA A 169 -8.09 1.18 5.38
CA ALA A 169 -8.52 0.18 4.41
C ALA A 169 -9.71 0.72 3.60
N ILE A 170 -9.50 0.95 2.31
CA ILE A 170 -10.51 1.45 1.38
C ILE A 170 -10.90 0.34 0.41
N PRO A 171 -12.18 -0.03 0.28
CA PRO A 171 -12.59 -1.05 -0.68
C PRO A 171 -12.33 -0.56 -2.11
N ALA A 172 -11.71 -1.40 -2.93
CA ALA A 172 -11.61 -1.16 -4.37
C ALA A 172 -12.92 -1.58 -5.04
N GLY A 173 -13.46 -0.71 -5.88
CA GLY A 173 -14.75 -0.94 -6.55
C GLY A 173 -14.64 -1.88 -7.76
N SER A 174 -13.61 -1.72 -8.58
CA SER A 174 -13.36 -2.59 -9.74
C SER A 174 -11.86 -2.66 -10.06
N TRP A 175 -11.49 -3.67 -10.84
CA TRP A 175 -10.15 -3.97 -11.30
C TRP A 175 -10.13 -3.95 -12.83
#